data_AF-A0A2E0S5A1-F1
#
_entry.id   AF-A0A2E0S5A1-F1
#
_cell.length_a   1.000
_cell.length_b   1.000
_cell.length_c   1.000
_cell.angle_alpha   90.00
_cell.angle_beta   90.00
_cell.angle_gamma   90.00
#
_symmetry.space_group_name_H-M   'P 1'
#
loop_
_entity.id
_entity.type
_entity.pdbx_description
1 polymer ?
#
loop_
_entity_poly.entity_id
_entity_poly.type
_entity_poly.pdbx_seq_one_letter_code
_entity_poly.pdbx_strand_id
1 'polypeptide(L)'
;MVLSKQRILRNGKTSMNTCRSGSIVKQIKLSLVLVAFALIECCAQAAEFTPNLGVLEILADPAQQSETGLSPELTKKFQVLKRQRLEIFESLYDENTAVEREVVSQEFRKTSEQMALSLLTVSQRTRINQIQFRKDGLASLLKPEVRVAISISDQQANAIRAHVKHRNDLAAHATDAEKKHLHQVTERKLISVLSDKQKLDWARLAGIEQQQIAFLQDTTEEPTKEPEAPTEEEPADQPEEEPADKPEEEPADKPEEEPADKPEE
;
A
#
# COMPACT_ATOMS: atom_id res chain seq x y z
N MET A 1 32.60 47.46 5.94
CA MET A 1 34.03 47.72 5.64
C MET A 1 34.55 46.55 4.81
N VAL A 2 34.86 46.81 3.53
CA VAL A 2 35.80 46.10 2.62
C VAL A 2 35.57 44.58 2.38
N LEU A 3 34.86 44.19 1.31
CA LEU A 3 35.35 43.87 -0.06
C LEU A 3 36.32 42.68 -0.14
N SER A 4 35.94 41.63 -0.86
CA SER A 4 36.85 41.01 -1.82
C SER A 4 36.08 40.30 -2.96
N LYS A 5 36.04 40.99 -4.11
CA LYS A 5 35.74 40.44 -5.43
C LYS A 5 37.03 39.85 -5.98
N GLN A 6 37.00 38.66 -6.56
CA GLN A 6 37.96 38.32 -7.62
C GLN A 6 37.25 37.85 -8.88
N ARG A 7 37.57 38.60 -9.94
CA ARG A 7 37.14 38.52 -11.32
C ARG A 7 38.35 37.96 -12.07
N ILE A 8 38.22 36.82 -12.76
CA ILE A 8 39.19 36.40 -13.77
C ILE A 8 38.45 36.32 -15.11
N LEU A 9 38.80 37.27 -15.97
CA LEU A 9 38.55 37.28 -17.41
C LEU A 9 39.61 36.39 -18.09
N ARG A 10 39.21 35.58 -19.07
CA ARG A 10 40.05 35.35 -20.25
C ARG A 10 39.23 34.94 -21.48
N ASN A 11 39.57 35.64 -22.56
CA ASN A 11 38.94 35.68 -23.86
C ASN A 11 39.25 34.47 -24.75
N GLY A 12 38.35 34.25 -25.72
CA GLY A 12 38.72 34.09 -27.12
C GLY A 12 38.68 32.67 -27.67
N LYS A 13 37.84 32.42 -28.68
CA LYS A 13 38.22 32.58 -30.10
C LYS A 13 37.06 32.12 -31.00
N THR A 14 36.50 33.08 -31.73
CA THR A 14 35.65 32.91 -32.90
C THR A 14 36.42 32.24 -34.02
N SER A 15 35.81 31.30 -34.73
CA SER A 15 36.24 30.88 -36.06
C SER A 15 35.02 30.72 -36.96
N MET A 16 34.82 31.75 -37.79
CA MET A 16 33.98 31.72 -38.99
C MET A 16 34.78 31.01 -40.09
N ASN A 17 34.17 30.05 -40.78
CA ASN A 17 34.61 29.65 -42.12
C ASN A 17 33.46 29.89 -43.10
N THR A 18 33.75 30.71 -44.10
CA THR A 18 32.87 31.11 -45.19
C THR A 18 33.10 30.25 -46.44
N CYS A 19 31.99 30.03 -47.13
CA CYS A 19 31.77 29.97 -48.57
C CYS A 19 32.75 29.21 -49.49
N ARG A 20 32.18 28.28 -50.26
CA ARG A 20 32.54 28.13 -51.67
C ARG A 20 31.30 27.96 -52.55
N SER A 21 31.15 28.90 -53.48
CA SER A 21 30.14 29.00 -54.53
C SER A 21 30.25 27.90 -55.58
N GLY A 22 29.10 27.56 -56.17
CA GLY A 22 28.98 26.82 -57.42
C GLY A 22 27.57 26.97 -57.99
N SER A 23 27.32 28.07 -58.70
CA SER A 23 26.12 28.32 -59.50
C SER A 23 26.24 27.56 -60.83
N ILE A 24 25.19 26.85 -61.28
CA ILE A 24 24.79 26.73 -62.68
C ILE A 24 23.28 26.43 -62.75
N VAL A 25 22.61 27.41 -63.34
CA VAL A 25 21.27 27.44 -63.93
C VAL A 25 20.96 26.19 -64.75
N LYS A 26 19.76 25.59 -64.58
CA LYS A 26 18.85 25.21 -65.69
C LYS A 26 17.56 24.52 -65.23
N GLN A 27 16.45 25.08 -65.74
CA GLN A 27 15.20 24.43 -66.17
C GLN A 27 14.08 24.21 -65.14
N ILE A 28 13.14 25.15 -65.25
CA ILE A 28 11.72 25.05 -64.93
C ILE A 28 11.13 23.79 -65.59
N LYS A 29 10.61 22.86 -64.79
CA LYS A 29 9.41 22.10 -65.15
C LYS A 29 8.49 21.98 -63.95
N LEU A 30 7.45 22.80 -64.04
CA LEU A 30 6.15 22.69 -63.43
C LEU A 30 5.72 21.21 -63.32
N SER A 31 5.58 20.71 -62.10
CA SER A 31 4.84 19.49 -61.77
C SER A 31 4.22 19.71 -60.41
N LEU A 32 3.01 20.26 -60.46
CA LEU A 32 2.06 20.38 -59.38
C LEU A 32 1.67 18.97 -58.92
N VAL A 33 2.38 18.44 -57.92
CA VAL A 33 1.94 17.26 -57.17
C VAL A 33 1.47 17.78 -55.81
N LEU A 34 0.17 17.65 -55.61
CA LEU A 34 -0.57 17.89 -54.38
C LEU A 34 0.09 17.13 -53.22
N VAL A 35 0.95 17.81 -52.46
CA VAL A 35 1.42 17.33 -51.17
C VAL A 35 0.34 17.66 -50.15
N ALA A 36 -0.63 16.75 -50.00
CA ALA A 36 -1.44 16.68 -48.81
C ALA A 36 -0.54 16.22 -47.65
N PHE A 37 0.24 17.16 -47.10
CA PHE A 37 0.85 17.00 -45.78
C PHE A 37 -0.31 16.96 -44.79
N ALA A 38 -0.78 15.75 -44.49
CA ALA A 38 -1.55 15.52 -43.29
C ALA A 38 -0.62 15.89 -42.12
N LEU A 39 -0.79 17.12 -41.62
CA LEU A 39 -0.32 17.51 -40.30
C LEU A 39 -1.03 16.56 -39.34
N ILE A 40 -0.34 15.47 -39.01
CA ILE A 40 -0.63 14.69 -37.81
C ILE A 40 -0.26 15.62 -36.67
N GLU A 41 -1.23 16.45 -36.29
CA GLU A 41 -1.30 17.07 -34.97
C GLU A 41 -1.33 15.91 -33.98
N CYS A 42 -0.14 15.49 -33.58
CA CYS A 42 0.06 14.77 -32.35
C CYS A 42 -0.32 15.75 -31.25
N CYS A 43 -1.63 15.85 -30.96
CA CYS A 43 -2.10 16.37 -29.69
C CYS A 43 -1.50 15.46 -28.62
N ALA A 44 -0.31 15.82 -28.15
CA ALA A 44 0.16 15.38 -26.85
C ALA A 44 -0.88 15.92 -25.86
N GLN A 45 -1.86 15.09 -25.51
CA GLN A 45 -2.68 15.33 -24.34
C GLN A 45 -1.69 15.42 -23.19
N ALA A 46 -1.44 16.63 -22.69
CA ALA A 46 -0.76 16.80 -21.44
C ALA A 46 -1.62 16.04 -20.43
N ALA A 47 -1.12 14.88 -19.95
CA ALA A 47 -1.83 14.09 -18.98
C ALA A 47 -2.11 14.99 -17.78
N GLU A 48 -3.38 15.28 -17.56
CA GLU A 48 -3.82 16.16 -16.49
C GLU A 48 -3.35 15.56 -15.17
N PHE A 49 -2.58 16.33 -14.39
CA PHE A 49 -2.06 15.86 -13.12
C PHE A 49 -3.23 15.69 -12.14
N THR A 50 -3.52 14.43 -11.80
CA THR A 50 -4.47 14.07 -10.75
C THR A 50 -3.71 13.57 -9.52
N PRO A 51 -3.84 14.23 -8.35
CA PRO A 51 -3.14 13.80 -7.15
C PRO A 51 -3.65 12.43 -6.70
N ASN A 52 -2.73 11.57 -6.28
CA ASN A 52 -3.09 10.30 -5.66
C ASN A 52 -3.54 10.53 -4.21
N LEU A 53 -4.80 10.21 -3.88
CA LEU A 53 -5.35 10.39 -2.52
C LEU A 53 -5.17 9.17 -1.61
N GLY A 54 -4.33 8.22 -2.00
CA GLY A 54 -3.83 7.13 -1.17
C GLY A 54 -4.95 6.19 -0.71
N VAL A 55 -5.08 5.99 0.61
CA VAL A 55 -6.16 5.18 1.22
C VAL A 55 -7.55 5.55 0.68
N LEU A 56 -7.80 6.84 0.43
CA LEU A 56 -9.11 7.29 -0.01
C LEU A 56 -9.51 6.73 -1.38
N GLU A 57 -8.53 6.42 -2.23
CA GLU A 57 -8.77 5.76 -3.54
C GLU A 57 -9.38 4.37 -3.37
N ILE A 58 -8.87 3.60 -2.39
CA ILE A 58 -9.35 2.25 -2.05
C ILE A 58 -10.78 2.34 -1.48
N LEU A 59 -11.02 3.30 -0.60
CA LEU A 59 -12.29 3.45 0.10
C LEU A 59 -13.44 3.96 -0.78
N ALA A 60 -13.12 4.77 -1.79
CA ALA A 60 -14.10 5.33 -2.72
C ALA A 60 -14.45 4.38 -3.89
N ASP A 61 -13.68 3.31 -4.09
CA ASP A 61 -13.89 2.34 -5.16
C ASP A 61 -15.02 1.35 -4.79
N PRO A 62 -16.18 1.38 -5.50
CA PRO A 62 -17.26 0.44 -5.22
C PRO A 62 -16.87 -1.01 -5.53
N ALA A 63 -15.90 -1.25 -6.42
CA ALA A 63 -15.42 -2.61 -6.71
C ALA A 63 -14.70 -3.25 -5.51
N GLN A 64 -14.15 -2.43 -4.62
CA GLN A 64 -13.45 -2.89 -3.42
C GLN A 64 -14.35 -2.97 -2.18
N GLN A 65 -15.66 -2.75 -2.33
CA GLN A 65 -16.57 -2.67 -1.19
C GLN A 65 -16.62 -3.96 -0.35
N SER A 66 -16.68 -5.12 -1.00
CA SER A 66 -16.67 -6.43 -0.33
C SER A 66 -15.33 -6.70 0.36
N GLU A 67 -14.23 -6.30 -0.27
CA GLU A 67 -12.89 -6.47 0.25
C GLU A 67 -12.61 -5.53 1.44
N THR A 68 -13.17 -4.32 1.42
CA THR A 68 -13.00 -3.32 2.48
C THR A 68 -13.99 -3.49 3.64
N GLY A 69 -15.11 -4.19 3.43
CA GLY A 69 -16.15 -4.39 4.45
C GLY A 69 -16.95 -3.11 4.73
N LEU A 70 -17.05 -2.20 3.76
CA LEU A 70 -17.75 -0.94 3.90
C LEU A 70 -19.23 -1.08 3.51
N SER A 71 -20.10 -0.36 4.20
CA SER A 71 -21.50 -0.23 3.77
C SER A 71 -21.60 0.64 2.51
N PRO A 72 -22.66 0.47 1.67
CA PRO A 72 -22.82 1.27 0.46
C PRO A 72 -22.90 2.76 0.76
N GLU A 73 -23.49 3.12 1.89
CA GLU A 73 -23.58 4.50 2.36
C GLU A 73 -22.20 5.08 2.70
N LEU A 74 -21.35 4.31 3.36
CA LEU A 74 -20.02 4.76 3.74
C LEU A 74 -19.11 4.88 2.50
N THR A 75 -19.19 3.94 1.55
CA THR A 75 -18.50 4.06 0.25
C THR A 75 -18.94 5.32 -0.51
N LYS A 76 -20.25 5.62 -0.53
CA LYS A 76 -20.74 6.89 -1.12
C LYS A 76 -20.17 8.12 -0.41
N LYS A 77 -20.06 8.11 0.92
CA LYS A 77 -19.40 9.21 1.66
C LYS A 77 -17.94 9.38 1.23
N PHE A 78 -17.20 8.29 1.03
CA PHE A 78 -15.82 8.36 0.53
C PHE A 78 -15.73 8.85 -0.91
N GLN A 79 -16.69 8.52 -1.77
CA GLN A 79 -16.76 9.09 -3.14
C GLN A 79 -17.00 10.60 -3.13
N VAL A 80 -17.89 11.07 -2.26
CA VAL A 80 -18.14 12.51 -2.07
C VAL A 80 -16.89 13.19 -1.53
N LEU A 81 -16.27 12.62 -0.48
CA LEU A 81 -15.03 13.15 0.08
C LEU A 81 -13.92 13.19 -0.97
N LYS A 82 -13.71 12.12 -1.75
CA LYS A 82 -12.74 12.07 -2.84
C LYS A 82 -12.96 13.21 -3.83
N ARG A 83 -14.19 13.41 -4.29
CA ARG A 83 -14.53 14.50 -5.22
C ARG A 83 -14.21 15.86 -4.63
N GLN A 84 -14.64 16.13 -3.40
CA GLN A 84 -14.36 17.39 -2.70
C GLN A 84 -12.86 17.63 -2.54
N ARG A 85 -12.08 16.60 -2.20
CA ARG A 85 -10.63 16.72 -2.07
C ARG A 85 -9.97 17.02 -3.41
N LEU A 86 -10.40 16.40 -4.50
CA LEU A 86 -9.88 16.73 -5.83
C LEU A 86 -10.20 18.17 -6.23
N GLU A 87 -11.43 18.63 -6.01
CA GLU A 87 -11.86 20.02 -6.29
C GLU A 87 -11.06 21.03 -5.46
N ILE A 88 -10.84 20.76 -4.17
CA ILE A 88 -9.99 21.61 -3.32
C ILE A 88 -8.56 21.65 -3.86
N PHE A 89 -7.99 20.49 -4.21
CA PHE A 89 -6.62 20.44 -4.72
C PHE A 89 -6.46 21.22 -6.02
N GLU A 90 -7.43 21.10 -6.92
CA GLU A 90 -7.47 21.87 -8.16
C GLU A 90 -7.56 23.38 -7.84
N SER A 91 -8.49 23.81 -7.00
CA SER A 91 -8.66 25.23 -6.67
C SER A 91 -7.46 25.88 -5.94
N LEU A 92 -6.67 25.10 -5.21
CA LEU A 92 -5.53 25.61 -4.43
C LEU A 92 -4.22 25.60 -5.22
N TYR A 93 -4.12 24.78 -6.26
CA TYR A 93 -2.87 24.45 -6.92
C TYR A 93 -2.99 24.36 -8.45
N ASP A 94 -4.02 24.95 -9.05
CA ASP A 94 -4.20 25.04 -10.50
C ASP A 94 -3.10 25.89 -11.16
N GLU A 95 -2.68 26.96 -10.50
CA GLU A 95 -1.59 27.84 -10.95
C GLU A 95 -0.19 27.25 -10.75
N ASN A 96 -0.06 26.17 -9.95
CA ASN A 96 1.23 25.54 -9.67
C ASN A 96 1.75 24.74 -10.89
N THR A 97 3.07 24.76 -11.07
CA THR A 97 3.71 23.88 -12.06
C THR A 97 3.52 22.40 -11.70
N ALA A 98 3.63 21.50 -12.69
CA ALA A 98 3.48 20.06 -12.45
C ALA A 98 4.44 19.52 -11.36
N VAL A 99 5.66 20.06 -11.29
CA VAL A 99 6.66 19.67 -10.28
C VAL A 99 6.24 20.15 -8.89
N GLU A 100 5.75 21.38 -8.77
CA GLU A 100 5.25 21.91 -7.50
C GLU A 100 4.00 21.16 -7.04
N ARG A 101 3.08 20.84 -7.96
CA ARG A 101 1.89 20.03 -7.69
C ARG A 101 2.25 18.66 -7.14
N GLU A 102 3.28 17.99 -7.69
CA GLU A 102 3.77 16.71 -7.15
C GLU A 102 4.26 16.86 -5.71
N VAL A 103 5.05 17.90 -5.41
CA VAL A 103 5.57 18.14 -4.05
C VAL A 103 4.44 18.39 -3.05
N VAL A 104 3.49 19.27 -3.36
CA VAL A 104 2.36 19.57 -2.45
C VAL A 104 1.36 18.43 -2.35
N SER A 105 1.27 17.56 -3.36
CA SER A 105 0.36 16.42 -3.38
C SER A 105 0.62 15.44 -2.23
N GLN A 106 1.86 15.35 -1.74
CA GLN A 106 2.20 14.40 -0.68
C GLN A 106 1.56 14.77 0.65
N GLU A 107 1.66 16.04 1.07
CA GLU A 107 1.02 16.50 2.30
C GLU A 107 -0.50 16.51 2.12
N PHE A 108 -0.99 16.94 0.95
CA PHE A 108 -2.41 16.90 0.64
C PHE A 108 -2.99 15.48 0.72
N ARG A 109 -2.27 14.48 0.19
CA ARG A 109 -2.61 13.06 0.31
C ARG A 109 -2.69 12.66 1.77
N LYS A 110 -1.65 12.93 2.56
CA LYS A 110 -1.60 12.58 3.99
C LYS A 110 -2.78 13.14 4.77
N THR A 111 -3.13 14.41 4.56
CA THR A 111 -4.32 15.03 5.19
C THR A 111 -5.61 14.34 4.73
N SER A 112 -5.73 14.01 3.44
CA SER A 112 -6.90 13.32 2.89
C SER A 112 -7.05 11.91 3.46
N GLU A 113 -5.94 11.18 3.61
CA GLU A 113 -5.91 9.86 4.25
C GLU A 113 -6.33 9.94 5.72
N GLN A 114 -5.83 10.93 6.48
CA GLN A 114 -6.23 11.12 7.87
C GLN A 114 -7.74 11.39 8.01
N MET A 115 -8.31 12.22 7.14
CA MET A 115 -9.76 12.45 7.09
C MET A 115 -10.52 11.18 6.74
N ALA A 116 -10.00 10.37 5.82
CA ALA A 116 -10.67 9.12 5.45
C ALA A 116 -10.60 8.09 6.58
N LEU A 117 -9.44 7.93 7.22
CA LEU A 117 -9.22 7.00 8.32
C LEU A 117 -10.05 7.37 9.56
N SER A 118 -10.29 8.65 9.83
CA SER A 118 -11.09 9.09 10.98
C SER A 118 -12.55 8.60 10.92
N LEU A 119 -13.06 8.35 9.71
CA LEU A 119 -14.41 7.80 9.47
C LEU A 119 -14.49 6.28 9.60
N LEU A 120 -13.35 5.60 9.73
CA LEU A 120 -13.28 4.14 9.81
C LEU A 120 -13.20 3.65 11.26
N THR A 121 -13.84 2.50 11.49
CA THR A 121 -13.62 1.70 12.71
C THR A 121 -12.23 1.07 12.73
N VAL A 122 -11.77 0.62 13.90
CA VAL A 122 -10.48 -0.07 14.03
C VAL A 122 -10.41 -1.31 13.13
N SER A 123 -11.47 -2.12 13.10
CA SER A 123 -11.55 -3.31 12.23
C SER A 123 -11.44 -2.95 10.74
N GLN A 124 -12.14 -1.90 10.30
CA GLN A 124 -12.05 -1.42 8.92
C GLN A 124 -10.64 -0.92 8.59
N ARG A 125 -10.01 -0.14 9.49
CA ARG A 125 -8.61 0.31 9.30
C ARG A 125 -7.65 -0.87 9.16
N THR A 126 -7.80 -1.91 9.98
CA THR A 126 -6.99 -3.14 9.87
C THR A 126 -7.16 -3.78 8.49
N ARG A 127 -8.40 -3.90 8.01
CA ARG A 127 -8.70 -4.50 6.70
C ARG A 127 -8.13 -3.67 5.53
N ILE A 128 -8.17 -2.35 5.64
CA ILE A 128 -7.54 -1.44 4.68
C ILE A 128 -6.02 -1.59 4.67
N ASN A 129 -5.40 -1.65 5.85
CA ASN A 129 -3.96 -1.89 5.95
C ASN A 129 -3.57 -3.23 5.31
N GLN A 130 -4.37 -4.29 5.53
CA GLN A 130 -4.19 -5.58 4.86
C GLN A 130 -4.26 -5.46 3.32
N ILE A 131 -5.26 -4.75 2.79
CA ILE A 131 -5.39 -4.48 1.34
C ILE A 131 -4.14 -3.76 0.83
N GLN A 132 -3.68 -2.73 1.54
CA GLN A 132 -2.47 -2.00 1.16
C GLN A 132 -1.24 -2.90 1.18
N PHE A 133 -1.07 -3.75 2.19
CA PHE A 133 0.06 -4.68 2.23
C PHE A 133 0.04 -5.67 1.08
N ARG A 134 -1.15 -6.16 0.67
CA ARG A 134 -1.27 -7.01 -0.53
C ARG A 134 -0.93 -6.25 -1.81
N LYS A 135 -1.38 -5.00 -1.95
CA LYS A 135 -1.10 -4.16 -3.12
C LYS A 135 0.38 -3.81 -3.24
N ASP A 136 1.02 -3.49 -2.12
CA ASP A 136 2.44 -3.12 -2.07
C ASP A 136 3.35 -4.37 -2.18
N GLY A 137 2.84 -5.56 -1.86
CA GLY A 137 3.61 -6.80 -1.82
C GLY A 137 4.66 -6.79 -0.72
N LEU A 138 5.76 -7.51 -0.91
CA LEU A 138 6.88 -7.52 0.05
C LEU A 138 7.67 -6.21 0.07
N ALA A 139 7.38 -5.25 -0.82
CA ALA A 139 7.90 -3.90 -0.67
C ALA A 139 7.33 -3.18 0.58
N SER A 140 6.18 -3.62 1.09
CA SER A 140 5.61 -3.10 2.34
C SER A 140 6.49 -3.37 3.56
N LEU A 141 7.43 -4.31 3.48
CA LEU A 141 8.44 -4.57 4.49
C LEU A 141 9.41 -3.41 4.74
N LEU A 142 9.42 -2.39 3.90
CA LEU A 142 10.20 -1.18 4.14
C LEU A 142 9.48 -0.16 5.03
N LYS A 143 8.18 -0.33 5.29
CA LYS A 143 7.40 0.54 6.19
C LYS A 143 7.86 0.31 7.63
N PRO A 144 8.14 1.36 8.43
CA PRO A 144 8.67 1.22 9.79
C PRO A 144 7.85 0.30 10.68
N GLU A 145 6.53 0.37 10.58
CA GLU A 145 5.59 -0.40 11.39
C GLU A 145 5.72 -1.91 11.11
N VAL A 146 5.85 -2.26 9.83
CA VAL A 146 6.00 -3.66 9.39
C VAL A 146 7.38 -4.19 9.75
N ARG A 147 8.43 -3.37 9.56
CA ARG A 147 9.80 -3.74 9.92
C ARG A 147 9.92 -4.15 11.37
N VAL A 148 9.33 -3.36 12.27
CA VAL A 148 9.30 -3.65 13.70
C VAL A 148 8.49 -4.90 13.97
N ALA A 149 7.26 -4.98 13.42
CA ALA A 149 6.34 -6.10 13.68
C ALA A 149 6.91 -7.47 13.34
N ILE A 150 7.71 -7.59 12.26
CA ILE A 150 8.30 -8.87 11.84
C ILE A 150 9.81 -8.95 12.00
N SER A 151 10.40 -7.96 12.70
CA SER A 151 11.83 -7.90 13.02
C SER A 151 12.75 -8.00 11.78
N ILE A 152 12.53 -7.14 10.79
CA ILE A 152 13.41 -7.00 9.62
C ILE A 152 14.71 -6.31 10.03
N SER A 153 15.85 -6.99 9.83
CA SER A 153 17.17 -6.40 10.11
C SER A 153 17.52 -5.28 9.12
N ASP A 154 18.46 -4.40 9.48
CA ASP A 154 18.91 -3.34 8.57
C ASP A 154 19.57 -3.89 7.30
N GLN A 155 20.29 -5.01 7.41
CA GLN A 155 20.85 -5.71 6.26
C GLN A 155 19.76 -6.19 5.30
N GLN A 156 18.71 -6.83 5.83
CA GLN A 156 17.55 -7.27 5.04
C GLN A 156 16.84 -6.07 4.42
N ALA A 157 16.58 -5.01 5.19
CA ALA A 157 15.94 -3.79 4.69
C ALA A 157 16.75 -3.14 3.54
N ASN A 158 18.08 -3.13 3.63
CA ASN A 158 18.94 -2.62 2.57
C ASN A 158 18.87 -3.47 1.29
N ALA A 159 18.88 -4.80 1.41
CA ALA A 159 18.71 -5.71 0.28
C ALA A 159 17.33 -5.54 -0.38
N ILE A 160 16.25 -5.48 0.42
CA ILE A 160 14.89 -5.24 -0.06
C ILE A 160 14.83 -3.88 -0.80
N ARG A 161 15.39 -2.81 -0.22
CA ARG A 161 15.42 -1.48 -0.84
C ARG A 161 16.16 -1.49 -2.19
N ALA A 162 17.27 -2.21 -2.29
CA ALA A 162 18.01 -2.34 -3.55
C ALA A 162 17.16 -3.00 -4.65
N HIS A 163 16.47 -4.09 -4.33
CA HIS A 163 15.59 -4.79 -5.28
C HIS A 163 14.38 -3.95 -5.69
N VAL A 164 13.72 -3.27 -4.72
CA VAL A 164 12.58 -2.38 -4.99
C VAL A 164 13.01 -1.19 -5.85
N LYS A 165 14.17 -0.58 -5.54
CA LYS A 165 14.72 0.52 -6.35
C LYS A 165 14.97 0.06 -7.79
N HIS A 166 15.67 -1.06 -7.96
CA HIS A 166 15.95 -1.60 -9.29
C HIS A 166 14.68 -1.90 -10.08
N ARG A 167 13.65 -2.47 -9.44
CA ARG A 167 12.32 -2.66 -10.06
C ARG A 167 11.73 -1.34 -10.53
N ASN A 168 11.75 -0.31 -9.68
CA ASN A 168 11.17 0.99 -10.00
C ASN A 168 11.93 1.69 -11.14
N ASP A 169 13.27 1.59 -11.15
CA ASP A 169 14.11 2.14 -12.23
C ASP A 169 13.79 1.48 -13.57
N LEU A 170 13.58 0.15 -13.59
CA LEU A 170 13.16 -0.58 -14.80
C LEU A 170 11.71 -0.29 -15.20
N ALA A 171 10.82 -0.08 -14.22
CA ALA A 171 9.40 0.15 -14.44
C ALA A 171 9.09 1.54 -15.02
N ALA A 172 10.01 2.50 -14.93
CA ALA A 172 9.82 3.90 -15.35
C ALA A 172 9.43 4.05 -16.82
N HIS A 173 9.86 3.13 -17.68
CA HIS A 173 9.60 3.15 -19.13
C HIS A 173 8.90 1.87 -19.62
N ALA A 174 8.41 1.04 -18.71
CA ALA A 174 7.82 -0.25 -19.01
C ALA A 174 6.31 -0.15 -19.26
N THR A 175 5.80 -1.06 -20.08
CA THR A 175 4.36 -1.33 -20.24
C THR A 175 3.78 -1.95 -18.97
N ASP A 176 2.45 -1.96 -18.82
CA ASP A 176 1.82 -2.52 -17.61
C ASP A 176 2.03 -4.03 -17.46
N ALA A 177 2.09 -4.76 -18.57
CA ALA A 177 2.43 -6.18 -18.57
C ALA A 177 3.86 -6.43 -18.06
N GLU A 178 4.82 -5.61 -18.51
CA GLU A 178 6.21 -5.67 -18.05
C GLU A 178 6.34 -5.25 -16.58
N LYS A 179 5.61 -4.21 -16.13
CA LYS A 179 5.57 -3.83 -14.71
C LYS A 179 5.06 -4.97 -13.84
N LYS A 180 4.01 -5.67 -14.28
CA LYS A 180 3.49 -6.86 -13.56
C LYS A 180 4.53 -7.98 -13.52
N HIS A 181 5.22 -8.23 -14.62
CA HIS A 181 6.30 -9.23 -14.67
C HIS A 181 7.47 -8.84 -13.74
N LEU A 182 7.95 -7.60 -13.81
CA LEU A 182 9.00 -7.06 -12.94
C LEU A 182 8.61 -7.15 -11.47
N HIS A 183 7.35 -6.85 -11.13
CA HIS A 183 6.84 -7.02 -9.78
C HIS A 183 6.97 -8.48 -9.34
N GLN A 184 6.45 -9.44 -10.12
CA GLN A 184 6.53 -10.87 -9.78
C GLN A 184 7.97 -11.38 -9.62
N VAL A 185 8.88 -10.99 -10.52
CA VAL A 185 10.29 -11.39 -10.45
C VAL A 185 10.97 -10.81 -9.21
N THR A 186 10.70 -9.54 -8.91
CA THR A 186 11.22 -8.90 -7.71
C THR A 186 10.67 -9.53 -6.44
N GLU A 187 9.38 -9.82 -6.35
CA GLU A 187 8.77 -10.50 -5.21
C GLU A 187 9.46 -11.84 -4.91
N ARG A 188 9.76 -12.66 -5.93
CA ARG A 188 10.53 -13.91 -5.73
C ARG A 188 11.92 -13.68 -5.13
N LYS A 189 12.61 -12.62 -5.54
CA LYS A 189 13.91 -12.24 -4.96
C LYS A 189 13.74 -11.79 -3.52
N LEU A 190 12.72 -10.99 -3.22
CA LEU A 190 12.43 -10.54 -1.86
C LEU A 190 12.13 -11.72 -0.92
N ILE A 191 11.38 -12.74 -1.37
CA ILE A 191 11.13 -13.96 -0.59
C ILE A 191 12.44 -14.64 -0.17
N SER A 192 13.46 -14.65 -1.02
CA SER A 192 14.75 -15.29 -0.72
C SER A 192 15.57 -14.56 0.36
N VAL A 193 15.25 -13.30 0.65
CA VAL A 193 15.89 -12.48 1.70
C VAL A 193 15.29 -12.77 3.09
N LEU A 194 14.11 -13.35 3.14
CA LEU A 194 13.30 -13.52 4.36
C LEU A 194 13.42 -14.93 4.92
N SER A 195 13.34 -15.04 6.25
CA SER A 195 13.14 -16.34 6.92
C SER A 195 11.69 -16.82 6.75
N ASP A 196 11.45 -18.11 6.97
CA ASP A 196 10.10 -18.67 6.86
C ASP A 196 9.13 -18.07 7.88
N LYS A 197 9.60 -17.80 9.10
CA LYS A 197 8.82 -17.07 10.11
C LYS A 197 8.42 -15.67 9.61
N GLN A 198 9.34 -14.92 9.02
CA GLN A 198 9.06 -13.57 8.50
C GLN A 198 8.05 -13.61 7.35
N LYS A 199 8.11 -14.63 6.47
CA LYS A 199 7.13 -14.83 5.40
C LYS A 199 5.73 -15.08 5.96
N LEU A 200 5.62 -15.95 6.97
CA LEU A 200 4.36 -16.26 7.64
C LEU A 200 3.79 -15.03 8.36
N ASP A 201 4.61 -14.32 9.13
CA ASP A 201 4.16 -13.14 9.86
C ASP A 201 3.70 -12.03 8.89
N TRP A 202 4.38 -11.85 7.75
CA TRP A 202 3.92 -10.95 6.69
C TRP A 202 2.58 -11.40 6.09
N ALA A 203 2.42 -12.69 5.79
CA ALA A 203 1.17 -13.23 5.26
C ALA A 203 -0.01 -13.01 6.21
N ARG A 204 0.21 -13.14 7.52
CA ARG A 204 -0.76 -12.81 8.57
C ARG A 204 -1.11 -11.32 8.58
N LEU A 205 -0.11 -10.45 8.53
CA LEU A 205 -0.31 -9.00 8.47
C LEU A 205 -1.07 -8.58 7.20
N ALA A 206 -0.84 -9.25 6.07
CA ALA A 206 -1.53 -9.00 4.81
C ALA A 206 -2.93 -9.65 4.72
N GLY A 207 -3.35 -10.41 5.74
CA GLY A 207 -4.65 -11.08 5.79
C GLY A 207 -4.80 -12.25 4.81
N ILE A 208 -3.69 -12.83 4.33
CA ILE A 208 -3.70 -13.92 3.33
C ILE A 208 -4.14 -15.24 3.97
N GLU A 209 -3.78 -15.50 5.22
CA GLU A 209 -4.23 -16.71 5.96
C GLU A 209 -5.76 -16.73 6.14
N GLN A 210 -6.40 -15.57 6.33
CA GLN A 210 -7.85 -15.47 6.51
C GLN A 210 -8.65 -15.81 5.25
N GLN A 211 -8.08 -15.59 4.06
CA GLN A 211 -8.74 -15.92 2.79
C GLN A 211 -8.74 -17.42 2.50
N GLN A 212 -7.74 -18.17 3.01
CA GLN A 212 -7.72 -19.63 2.90
C GLN A 212 -8.71 -20.30 3.87
N ILE A 213 -8.94 -19.70 5.04
CA ILE A 213 -9.95 -20.18 6.02
C ILE A 213 -11.38 -19.98 5.50
N ALA A 214 -11.66 -18.86 4.81
CA ALA A 214 -12.96 -18.65 4.18
C ALA A 214 -13.24 -19.64 3.04
N PHE A 215 -12.21 -20.09 2.30
CA PHE A 215 -12.35 -21.11 1.25
C PHE A 215 -12.60 -22.52 1.82
N LEU A 216 -12.13 -22.79 3.05
CA LEU A 216 -12.38 -24.05 3.76
C LEU A 216 -13.77 -24.08 4.42
N GLN A 217 -14.36 -22.93 4.76
CA GLN A 217 -15.72 -22.86 5.31
C GLN A 217 -16.83 -22.96 4.26
N ASP A 218 -16.54 -22.67 2.98
CA ASP A 218 -17.51 -22.80 1.87
C ASP A 218 -17.49 -24.18 1.20
N THR A 219 -16.67 -25.12 1.71
CA THR A 219 -16.60 -26.52 1.23
C THR A 219 -16.93 -27.54 2.33
N THR A 220 -17.81 -27.19 3.29
CA THR A 220 -18.30 -28.16 4.28
C THR A 220 -19.71 -27.81 4.72
N GLU A 221 -20.69 -27.85 3.81
CA GLU A 221 -22.07 -28.19 4.15
C GLU A 221 -22.70 -28.99 2.99
N GLU A 222 -22.59 -30.32 3.07
CA GLU A 222 -23.67 -31.21 2.64
C GLU A 222 -24.00 -32.16 3.82
N PRO A 223 -25.29 -32.51 4.03
CA PRO A 223 -25.79 -32.99 5.31
C PRO A 223 -25.59 -34.50 5.45
N THR A 224 -24.77 -34.92 6.42
CA THR A 224 -24.71 -36.32 6.84
C THR A 224 -25.98 -36.66 7.60
N LYS A 225 -26.83 -37.48 6.97
CA LYS A 225 -27.95 -38.15 7.62
C LYS A 225 -27.46 -38.98 8.82
N GLU A 226 -28.05 -38.64 9.94
CA GLU A 226 -28.17 -39.38 11.19
C GLU A 226 -28.60 -40.85 10.97
N PRO A 227 -28.07 -41.80 11.75
CA PRO A 227 -28.78 -43.02 12.07
C PRO A 227 -29.12 -43.07 13.56
N GLU A 228 -30.39 -43.40 13.79
CA GLU A 228 -31.12 -43.58 15.04
C GLU A 228 -30.47 -44.61 16.00
N ALA A 229 -30.48 -44.32 17.30
CA ALA A 229 -30.51 -45.30 18.39
C ALA A 229 -31.99 -45.65 18.72
N PRO A 230 -32.39 -46.57 19.65
CA PRO A 230 -31.62 -47.34 20.65
C PRO A 230 -32.11 -48.80 20.87
N THR A 231 -31.41 -49.64 21.66
CA THR A 231 -32.07 -50.68 22.50
C THR A 231 -31.19 -51.10 23.70
N GLU A 232 -31.87 -51.28 24.84
CA GLU A 232 -31.45 -51.70 26.19
C GLU A 232 -30.73 -53.06 26.27
N GLU A 233 -29.89 -53.26 27.30
CA GLU A 233 -29.98 -54.36 28.28
C GLU A 233 -28.97 -54.16 29.45
N GLU A 234 -29.50 -53.99 30.67
CA GLU A 234 -28.87 -54.30 31.97
C GLU A 234 -29.08 -55.82 32.28
N PRO A 235 -28.46 -56.51 33.29
CA PRO A 235 -28.00 -55.99 34.60
C PRO A 235 -26.74 -56.64 35.26
N ALA A 236 -26.39 -56.07 36.43
CA ALA A 236 -25.85 -56.67 37.69
C ALA A 236 -24.41 -57.23 37.78
N ASP A 237 -23.56 -56.58 38.60
CA ASP A 237 -23.11 -57.10 39.91
C ASP A 237 -22.33 -56.03 40.73
N GLN A 238 -22.70 -55.87 42.01
CA GLN A 238 -21.95 -55.22 43.12
C GLN A 238 -21.33 -56.35 44.00
N PRO A 239 -20.48 -56.15 45.05
CA PRO A 239 -20.23 -54.95 45.90
C PRO A 239 -18.77 -54.76 46.44
N GLU A 240 -18.63 -53.87 47.45
CA GLU A 240 -17.57 -53.77 48.51
C GLU A 240 -16.22 -53.08 48.13
N GLU A 241 -15.64 -52.10 48.85
CA GLU A 241 -15.69 -51.64 50.25
C GLU A 241 -15.38 -50.11 50.41
N GLU A 242 -15.97 -49.48 51.44
CA GLU A 242 -15.50 -48.29 52.19
C GLU A 242 -14.77 -48.80 53.47
N PRO A 243 -14.00 -48.04 54.33
CA PRO A 243 -14.04 -46.58 54.57
C PRO A 243 -12.71 -45.87 54.99
N ALA A 244 -12.83 -44.56 55.26
CA ALA A 244 -12.16 -43.74 56.30
C ALA A 244 -10.65 -43.43 56.26
N ASP A 245 -10.29 -42.13 56.15
CA ASP A 245 -9.88 -41.33 57.32
C ASP A 245 -9.81 -39.81 57.02
N LYS A 246 -10.20 -39.02 58.03
CA LYS A 246 -10.18 -37.53 58.20
C LYS A 246 -9.04 -37.19 59.22
N PRO A 247 -8.81 -35.96 59.73
CA PRO A 247 -8.83 -34.57 59.22
C PRO A 247 -7.53 -33.78 59.64
N GLU A 248 -7.63 -32.43 59.74
CA GLU A 248 -6.74 -31.43 60.40
C GLU A 248 -5.61 -30.83 59.52
N GLU A 249 -5.38 -29.50 59.42
CA GLU A 249 -5.61 -28.37 60.32
C GLU A 249 -5.64 -27.01 59.54
N GLU A 250 -6.53 -26.09 59.95
CA GLU A 250 -6.43 -24.62 59.82
C GLU A 250 -5.42 -24.09 60.89
N PRO A 251 -5.03 -22.79 61.05
CA PRO A 251 -5.67 -21.54 60.57
C PRO A 251 -4.73 -20.38 60.13
N ALA A 252 -5.39 -19.31 59.67
CA ALA A 252 -5.14 -17.88 59.88
C ALA A 252 -3.75 -17.24 59.67
N ASP A 253 -3.71 -16.22 58.81
CA ASP A 253 -3.32 -14.88 59.30
C ASP A 253 -3.96 -13.75 58.47
N LYS A 254 -4.57 -12.81 59.19
CA LYS A 254 -5.12 -11.51 58.77
C LYS A 254 -4.29 -10.47 59.54
N PRO A 255 -3.89 -9.34 58.95
CA PRO A 255 -4.58 -8.06 59.28
C PRO A 255 -4.70 -7.14 58.04
N GLU A 256 -5.82 -6.43 57.77
CA GLU A 256 -6.15 -5.07 58.28
C GLU A 256 -4.91 -4.14 58.32
N GLU A 257 -4.81 -3.09 57.49
CA GLU A 257 -5.50 -1.80 57.64
C GLU A 257 -5.56 -0.98 56.32
N GLU A 258 -6.73 -0.35 56.11
CA GLU A 258 -7.00 0.88 55.33
C GLU A 258 -6.58 2.13 56.16
N PRO A 259 -6.81 3.41 55.77
CA PRO A 259 -7.04 4.05 54.47
C PRO A 259 -6.24 5.38 54.26
N ALA A 260 -6.46 5.99 53.08
CA ALA A 260 -6.52 7.43 52.79
C ALA A 260 -5.27 8.33 52.94
N ASP A 261 -4.86 8.95 51.82
CA ASP A 261 -4.84 10.42 51.79
C ASP A 261 -5.08 11.02 50.39
N LYS A 262 -5.64 12.23 50.43
CA LYS A 262 -6.32 13.06 49.41
C LYS A 262 -5.50 13.54 48.19
N PRO A 263 -6.21 14.12 47.19
CA PRO A 263 -5.65 15.05 46.21
C PRO A 263 -5.67 16.52 46.70
N GLU A 264 -4.59 17.25 46.45
CA GLU A 264 -4.45 18.71 46.31
C GLU A 264 -3.38 18.85 45.20
N GLU A 265 -3.50 19.63 44.12
CA GLU A 265 -4.19 20.89 43.82
C GLU A 265 -4.40 20.98 42.29
#